data_AF-A0AAX2GYF0-F1
#
_entry.id   AF-A0AAX2GYF0-F1
#
_cell.length_a   1.000
_cell.length_b   1.000
_cell.length_c   1.000
_cell.angle_alpha   90.00
_cell.angle_beta   90.00
_cell.angle_gamma   90.00
#
_symmetry.space_group_name_H-M   'P 1'
#
loop_
_entity.id
_entity.type
_entity.pdbx_description
1 polymer ?
#
loop_
_entity_poly.entity_id
_entity_poly.type
_entity_poly.pdbx_seq_one_letter_code
_entity_poly.pdbx_strand_id
1 'polypeptide(L)'
;MKHLFISLALCSLTALQAQEKDTLSTEELPQPKSERIDLRIDNTLARVWELEPQYQQGTFRFTNYRPMYAMPFRYTDVPTEQPVSLNPERPVPEWRDYQHVEMKFQVSLKGKIIQDALFGKGDLWVAFTQQAYWQMYNGEISRPFREINYEPELMFTYPMKLSIGNLKLRMLGLSVNHQSNGKEAAHSRSWNRLILMGAMEYRSVGIGFRFWKRFYEKEKEDDNPHIQDYIGRCEFNIFIPFKRNVFNIRLLNNLRFDHNRGLAEVAWVYPLNRDLRILFQASHGYGDSLIDYNYKQTVLGVGLTFLNL
;
A
#
# COMPACT_ATOMS: atom_id res chain seq x y z
N MET A 1 12.22 41.05 68.48
CA MET A 1 13.01 40.72 67.26
C MET A 1 12.02 40.22 66.23
N LYS A 2 11.82 40.79 65.04
CA LYS A 2 12.39 41.92 64.30
C LYS A 2 11.30 42.32 63.28
N HIS A 3 10.94 43.60 63.25
CA HIS A 3 10.65 44.45 62.06
C HIS A 3 9.48 44.06 61.11
N LEU A 4 8.66 44.95 60.56
CA LEU A 4 8.54 46.42 60.62
C LEU A 4 7.20 46.81 59.99
N PHE A 5 6.64 47.91 60.50
CA PHE A 5 5.58 48.78 59.96
C PHE A 5 5.77 49.09 58.45
N ILE A 6 4.78 49.53 57.67
CA ILE A 6 4.23 50.89 57.67
C ILE A 6 3.00 50.93 56.75
N SER A 7 1.92 51.55 57.23
CA SER A 7 0.81 52.08 56.41
C SER A 7 1.31 53.22 55.52
N LEU A 8 0.85 53.33 54.27
CA LEU A 8 0.57 54.65 53.72
C LEU A 8 -0.53 54.58 52.67
N ALA A 9 -1.41 55.57 52.76
CA ALA A 9 -2.64 55.72 52.02
C ALA A 9 -2.46 56.64 50.80
N LEU A 10 -3.55 56.70 50.03
CA LEU A 10 -4.00 57.77 49.13
C LEU A 10 -3.41 57.91 47.72
N CYS A 11 -4.30 57.58 46.78
CA CYS A 11 -4.80 58.45 45.70
C CYS A 11 -3.80 59.18 44.79
N SER A 12 -3.82 58.78 43.53
CA SER A 12 -4.13 59.71 42.45
C SER A 12 -4.96 59.03 41.35
N LEU A 13 -6.16 59.59 41.16
CA LEU A 13 -7.02 59.42 39.99
C LEU A 13 -6.34 60.02 38.74
N THR A 14 -6.48 59.36 37.60
CA THR A 14 -7.10 59.86 36.34
C THR A 14 -7.15 58.70 35.34
N ALA A 15 -8.35 58.22 34.96
CA ALA A 15 -9.03 58.49 33.69
C ALA A 15 -8.26 57.92 32.47
N LEU A 16 -8.81 57.13 31.54
CA LEU A 16 -10.14 57.15 30.95
C LEU A 16 -10.33 55.85 30.12
N GLN A 17 -11.57 55.39 29.96
CA GLN A 17 -11.95 54.26 29.10
C GLN A 17 -11.57 54.47 27.62
N ALA A 18 -11.16 53.38 26.97
CA ALA A 18 -11.61 53.07 25.61
C ALA A 18 -11.66 51.55 25.43
N GLN A 19 -12.88 51.07 25.20
CA GLN A 19 -13.23 49.68 24.90
C GLN A 19 -13.06 49.47 23.40
N GLU A 20 -12.01 48.78 22.98
CA GLU A 20 -11.85 48.37 21.58
C GLU A 20 -12.69 47.11 21.33
N LYS A 21 -13.67 47.24 20.44
CA LYS A 21 -14.46 46.11 19.91
C LYS A 21 -13.58 45.31 18.97
N ASP A 22 -13.18 44.12 19.40
CA ASP A 22 -12.53 43.15 18.52
C ASP A 22 -13.59 42.48 17.64
N THR A 23 -13.82 43.03 16.45
CA THR A 23 -14.65 42.40 15.41
C THR A 23 -13.86 41.25 14.78
N LEU A 24 -14.02 40.05 15.34
CA LEU A 24 -13.54 38.82 14.72
C LEU A 24 -14.39 38.57 13.46
N SER A 25 -13.85 38.92 12.29
CA SER A 25 -14.45 38.59 11.00
C SER A 25 -14.53 37.07 10.87
N THR A 26 -15.75 36.55 10.81
CA THR A 26 -16.00 35.16 10.43
C THR A 26 -15.77 35.04 8.92
N GLU A 27 -14.52 34.84 8.49
CA GLU A 27 -14.28 34.34 7.14
C GLU A 27 -14.85 32.92 7.09
N GLU A 28 -15.99 32.76 6.42
CA GLU A 28 -16.48 31.44 6.04
C GLU A 28 -15.40 30.75 5.21
N LEU A 29 -14.89 29.62 5.73
CA LEU A 29 -14.06 28.70 4.98
C LEU A 29 -14.75 28.41 3.64
N PRO A 30 -14.04 28.52 2.50
CA PRO A 30 -14.65 28.27 1.21
C PRO A 30 -15.19 26.84 1.18
N GLN A 31 -16.52 26.73 1.05
CA GLN A 31 -17.20 25.45 0.84
C GLN A 31 -16.61 24.81 -0.42
N PRO A 32 -16.04 23.59 -0.33
CA PRO A 32 -15.49 22.94 -1.51
C PRO A 32 -16.62 22.74 -2.51
N LYS A 33 -16.46 23.33 -3.70
CA LYS A 33 -17.36 23.11 -4.83
C LYS A 33 -17.50 21.60 -5.03
N SER A 34 -18.75 21.13 -5.02
CA SER A 34 -19.12 19.76 -5.34
C SER A 34 -18.81 19.49 -6.81
N GLU A 35 -17.54 19.27 -7.15
CA GLU A 35 -17.18 18.67 -8.41
C GLU A 35 -17.61 17.21 -8.39
N ARG A 36 -18.52 16.88 -9.29
CA ARG A 36 -18.91 15.51 -9.60
C ARG A 36 -17.61 14.82 -10.04
N ILE A 37 -17.03 13.96 -9.19
CA ILE A 37 -15.85 13.16 -9.53
C ILE A 37 -16.27 12.23 -10.67
N ASP A 38 -16.09 12.70 -11.91
CA ASP A 38 -16.12 11.87 -13.09
C ASP A 38 -14.83 11.06 -13.02
N LEU A 39 -14.91 9.80 -12.54
CA LEU A 39 -13.80 8.86 -12.46
C LEU A 39 -13.37 8.46 -13.89
N ARG A 40 -12.82 9.42 -14.63
CA ARG A 40 -12.15 9.13 -15.89
C ARG A 40 -10.77 8.60 -15.55
N ILE A 41 -10.56 7.30 -15.81
CA ILE A 41 -9.34 6.59 -15.45
C ILE A 41 -8.09 7.11 -16.15
N ASP A 42 -8.26 7.75 -17.31
CA ASP A 42 -7.17 8.44 -18.02
C ASP A 42 -6.51 9.52 -17.15
N ASN A 43 -7.32 10.27 -16.39
CA ASN A 43 -6.81 11.21 -15.40
C ASN A 43 -6.22 10.48 -14.18
N THR A 44 -6.76 9.32 -13.81
CA THR A 44 -6.30 8.59 -12.60
C THR A 44 -4.87 8.08 -12.74
N LEU A 45 -4.49 7.39 -13.82
CA LEU A 45 -3.12 6.86 -13.95
C LEU A 45 -2.09 7.97 -14.19
N ALA A 46 -2.40 8.96 -15.03
CA ALA A 46 -1.55 10.12 -15.26
C ALA A 46 -1.33 10.92 -13.97
N ARG A 47 -2.35 11.05 -13.13
CA ARG A 47 -2.26 11.70 -11.82
C ARG A 47 -1.48 10.88 -10.79
N VAL A 48 -1.79 9.58 -10.65
CA VAL A 48 -1.12 8.70 -9.67
C VAL A 48 0.37 8.62 -9.94
N TRP A 49 0.81 8.64 -11.20
CA TRP A 49 2.21 8.58 -11.59
C TRP A 49 2.82 9.91 -12.02
N GLU A 50 2.10 11.02 -11.86
CA GLU A 50 2.55 12.37 -12.22
C GLU A 50 3.15 12.47 -13.63
N LEU A 51 2.53 11.80 -14.60
CA LEU A 51 3.08 11.61 -15.96
C LEU A 51 2.99 12.87 -16.84
N GLU A 52 2.23 13.87 -16.41
CA GLU A 52 1.97 15.12 -17.14
C GLU A 52 2.26 16.32 -16.24
N PRO A 53 2.73 17.46 -16.80
CA PRO A 53 3.13 18.62 -16.02
C PRO A 53 2.07 19.12 -15.04
N GLN A 54 0.77 19.08 -15.39
CA GLN A 54 -0.28 19.54 -14.49
C GLN A 54 -0.50 18.65 -13.25
N TYR A 55 0.04 17.43 -13.26
CA TYR A 55 -0.05 16.49 -12.14
C TYR A 55 1.22 16.44 -11.30
N GLN A 56 2.31 17.08 -11.73
CA GLN A 56 3.57 17.08 -10.99
C GLN A 56 3.43 17.84 -9.66
N GLN A 57 3.84 17.21 -8.57
CA GLN A 57 3.79 17.79 -7.22
C GLN A 57 5.17 18.16 -6.67
N GLY A 58 6.23 17.95 -7.47
CA GLY A 58 7.62 18.15 -7.09
C GLY A 58 8.22 16.95 -6.36
N THR A 59 9.35 17.16 -5.68
CA THR A 59 10.11 16.12 -4.98
C THR A 59 9.89 16.16 -3.46
N PHE A 60 10.28 15.07 -2.79
CA PHE A 60 10.26 14.91 -1.32
C PHE A 60 8.88 15.03 -0.67
N ARG A 61 7.83 14.68 -1.40
CA ARG A 61 6.46 14.56 -0.88
C ARG A 61 6.02 13.10 -0.91
N PHE A 62 5.47 12.61 0.20
CA PHE A 62 4.84 11.30 0.22
C PHE A 62 3.43 11.36 -0.33
N THR A 63 3.10 10.40 -1.17
CA THR A 63 1.77 10.14 -1.70
C THR A 63 1.47 8.65 -1.67
N ASN A 64 0.21 8.28 -1.94
CA ASN A 64 -0.22 6.89 -1.96
C ASN A 64 0.46 6.13 -3.11
N TYR A 65 0.89 4.89 -2.85
CA TYR A 65 1.43 4.01 -3.88
C TYR A 65 0.49 2.86 -4.24
N ARG A 66 0.25 1.93 -3.30
CA ARG A 66 -0.78 0.88 -3.40
C ARG A 66 -1.97 1.24 -2.50
N PRO A 67 -3.14 0.58 -2.65
CA PRO A 67 -4.28 0.80 -1.76
C PRO A 67 -3.89 0.68 -0.29
N MET A 68 -4.27 1.65 0.53
CA MET A 68 -4.12 1.57 1.97
C MET A 68 -5.44 1.19 2.60
N TYR A 69 -5.42 0.22 3.51
CA TYR A 69 -6.63 -0.29 4.13
C TYR A 69 -6.36 -0.88 5.50
N ALA A 70 -7.40 -0.86 6.32
CA ALA A 70 -7.53 -1.70 7.51
C ALA A 70 -8.66 -2.70 7.25
N MET A 71 -8.40 -3.98 7.47
CA MET A 71 -9.32 -5.08 7.24
C MET A 71 -9.53 -5.80 8.58
N PRO A 72 -10.55 -5.40 9.36
CA PRO A 72 -10.83 -6.03 10.65
C PRO A 72 -11.18 -7.51 10.54
N PHE A 73 -11.73 -7.93 9.41
CA PHE A 73 -12.11 -9.32 9.17
C PHE A 73 -11.36 -9.84 7.94
N ARG A 74 -10.29 -10.59 8.16
CA ARG A 74 -9.65 -11.46 7.16
C ARG A 74 -9.85 -12.91 7.62
N TYR A 75 -10.64 -13.68 6.90
CA TYR A 75 -10.81 -15.12 7.06
C TYR A 75 -9.90 -15.87 6.08
N THR A 76 -9.24 -16.92 6.55
CA THR A 76 -8.54 -17.91 5.71
C THR A 76 -9.11 -19.30 5.97
N ASP A 77 -9.29 -20.09 4.91
CA ASP A 77 -9.76 -21.47 5.01
C ASP A 77 -8.75 -22.38 5.75
N VAL A 78 -7.45 -22.11 5.61
CA VAL A 78 -6.39 -22.84 6.29
C VAL A 78 -5.33 -21.89 6.85
N PRO A 79 -5.28 -21.67 8.19
CA PRO A 79 -4.20 -20.94 8.83
C PRO A 79 -2.87 -21.72 8.71
N THR A 80 -1.78 -21.01 8.42
CA THR A 80 -0.45 -21.63 8.40
C THR A 80 0.14 -21.63 9.81
N GLU A 81 -0.10 -22.71 10.54
CA GLU A 81 0.29 -22.89 11.96
C GLU A 81 1.77 -23.23 12.15
N GLN A 82 2.39 -23.85 11.14
CA GLN A 82 3.80 -24.24 11.16
C GLN A 82 4.44 -24.01 9.77
N PRO A 83 4.87 -22.78 9.45
CA PRO A 83 5.33 -22.42 8.12
C PRO A 83 6.75 -22.91 7.82
N VAL A 84 6.87 -24.02 7.10
CA VAL A 84 8.14 -24.64 6.74
C VAL A 84 8.72 -23.99 5.48
N SER A 85 9.99 -23.60 5.53
CA SER A 85 10.73 -23.12 4.35
C SER A 85 11.14 -24.29 3.46
N LEU A 86 11.25 -24.06 2.15
CA LEU A 86 11.85 -25.02 1.23
C LEU A 86 13.38 -25.06 1.30
N ASN A 87 14.03 -24.22 2.11
CA ASN A 87 15.44 -24.35 2.42
C ASN A 87 15.63 -25.37 3.56
N PRO A 88 16.31 -26.51 3.30
CA PRO A 88 16.53 -27.56 4.31
C PRO A 88 17.44 -27.13 5.46
N GLU A 89 18.22 -26.05 5.31
CA GLU A 89 19.07 -25.48 6.36
C GLU A 89 18.27 -24.63 7.37
N ARG A 90 16.98 -24.35 7.10
CA ARG A 90 16.13 -23.59 8.00
C ARG A 90 15.47 -24.51 9.02
N PRO A 91 15.48 -24.15 10.32
CA PRO A 91 14.80 -24.94 11.32
C PRO A 91 13.30 -24.97 11.06
N VAL A 92 12.65 -26.05 11.48
CA VAL A 92 11.20 -26.15 11.50
C VAL A 92 10.69 -25.25 12.64
N PRO A 93 9.76 -24.31 12.38
CA PRO A 93 9.24 -23.46 13.44
C PRO A 93 8.39 -24.26 14.42
N GLU A 94 8.21 -23.73 15.62
CA GLU A 94 7.22 -24.25 16.56
C GLU A 94 5.82 -24.10 15.97
N TRP A 95 4.98 -25.11 16.19
CA TRP A 95 3.55 -25.02 15.87
C TRP A 95 2.87 -23.98 16.76
N ARG A 96 1.95 -23.22 16.18
CA ARG A 96 1.09 -22.27 16.90
C ARG A 96 -0.34 -22.36 16.41
N ASP A 97 -1.28 -22.40 17.35
CA ASP A 97 -2.72 -22.44 17.10
C ASP A 97 -3.22 -21.09 16.56
N TYR A 98 -3.06 -20.85 15.26
CA TYR A 98 -3.53 -19.63 14.62
C TYR A 98 -4.98 -19.76 14.20
N GLN A 99 -5.79 -18.77 14.53
CA GLN A 99 -7.20 -18.73 14.17
C GLN A 99 -7.40 -18.39 12.69
N HIS A 100 -8.50 -18.87 12.14
CA HIS A 100 -8.96 -18.57 10.78
C HIS A 100 -9.22 -17.09 10.53
N VAL A 101 -9.58 -16.32 11.57
CA VAL A 101 -9.90 -14.91 11.45
C VAL A 101 -8.81 -14.07 12.10
N GLU A 102 -8.31 -13.10 11.35
CA GLU A 102 -7.31 -12.13 11.81
C GLU A 102 -7.60 -10.74 11.24
N MET A 103 -6.93 -9.72 11.76
CA MET A 103 -6.89 -8.42 11.11
C MET A 103 -5.77 -8.37 10.07
N LYS A 104 -6.00 -7.65 8.98
CA LYS A 104 -4.97 -7.29 8.00
C LYS A 104 -4.90 -5.78 7.83
N PHE A 105 -3.70 -5.23 7.69
CA PHE A 105 -3.53 -3.84 7.27
C PHE A 105 -2.45 -3.70 6.21
N GLN A 106 -2.64 -2.72 5.34
CA GLN A 106 -1.67 -2.33 4.33
C GLN A 106 -1.44 -0.82 4.37
N VAL A 107 -0.17 -0.43 4.51
CA VAL A 107 0.29 0.95 4.36
C VAL A 107 1.23 0.98 3.16
N SER A 108 1.04 1.93 2.24
CA SER A 108 1.83 1.98 1.02
C SER A 108 2.01 3.40 0.52
N LEU A 109 3.24 3.88 0.61
CA LEU A 109 3.61 5.24 0.29
C LEU A 109 4.73 5.25 -0.76
N LYS A 110 4.76 6.29 -1.59
CA LYS A 110 5.88 6.61 -2.46
C LYS A 110 6.21 8.09 -2.37
N GLY A 111 7.46 8.43 -2.65
CA GLY A 111 7.92 9.81 -2.77
C GLY A 111 8.88 9.96 -3.94
N LYS A 112 8.69 11.02 -4.73
CA LYS A 112 9.58 11.37 -5.83
C LYS A 112 10.86 11.97 -5.27
N ILE A 113 12.01 11.44 -5.66
CA ILE A 113 13.33 11.94 -5.23
C ILE A 113 14.09 12.67 -6.33
N ILE A 114 13.84 12.33 -7.59
CA ILE A 114 14.37 13.05 -8.76
C ILE A 114 13.24 13.18 -9.77
N GLN A 115 13.06 14.38 -10.31
CA GLN A 115 12.11 14.66 -11.37
C GLN A 115 12.85 14.90 -12.68
N ASP A 116 12.26 14.47 -13.80
CA ASP A 116 12.75 14.75 -15.16
C ASP A 116 14.20 14.27 -15.42
N ALA A 117 14.57 13.13 -14.84
CA ALA A 117 15.93 12.62 -14.75
C ALA A 117 16.55 12.20 -16.10
N LEU A 118 15.75 11.93 -17.13
CA LEU A 118 16.22 11.44 -18.43
C LEU A 118 15.54 12.16 -19.59
N PHE A 119 16.30 12.93 -20.38
CA PHE A 119 15.79 13.70 -21.51
C PHE A 119 14.64 14.67 -21.15
N GLY A 120 14.69 15.26 -19.95
CA GLY A 120 13.66 16.18 -19.45
C GLY A 120 12.32 15.48 -19.14
N LYS A 121 12.36 14.17 -18.91
CA LYS A 121 11.23 13.33 -18.51
C LYS A 121 11.68 12.22 -17.57
N GLY A 122 10.71 11.58 -16.95
CA GLY A 122 10.93 10.39 -16.15
C GLY A 122 11.44 10.68 -14.75
N ASP A 123 10.90 9.95 -13.81
CA ASP A 123 10.99 10.27 -12.39
C ASP A 123 11.59 9.10 -11.63
N LEU A 124 12.42 9.41 -10.64
CA LEU A 124 12.94 8.44 -9.68
C LEU A 124 12.13 8.55 -8.39
N TRP A 125 11.61 7.41 -7.94
CA TRP A 125 10.76 7.29 -6.77
C TRP A 125 11.37 6.32 -5.77
N VAL A 126 11.19 6.62 -4.49
CA VAL A 126 11.29 5.63 -3.42
C VAL A 126 9.88 5.26 -2.98
N ALA A 127 9.66 4.00 -2.66
CA ALA A 127 8.39 3.54 -2.11
C ALA A 127 8.58 2.52 -1.01
N PHE A 128 7.57 2.38 -0.17
CA PHE A 128 7.52 1.42 0.91
C PHE A 128 6.10 0.92 1.06
N THR A 129 5.92 -0.40 0.94
CA THR A 129 4.67 -1.07 1.27
C THR A 129 4.88 -1.97 2.46
N GLN A 130 4.01 -1.88 3.45
CA GLN A 130 3.94 -2.80 4.57
C GLN A 130 2.59 -3.50 4.59
N GLN A 131 2.59 -4.82 4.73
CA GLN A 131 1.40 -5.62 5.02
C GLN A 131 1.58 -6.28 6.37
N ALA A 132 0.54 -6.35 7.18
CA ALA A 132 0.60 -7.07 8.46
C ALA A 132 -0.67 -7.86 8.71
N TYR A 133 -0.48 -8.98 9.41
CA TYR A 133 -1.47 -10.01 9.70
C TYR A 133 -1.45 -10.25 11.20
N TRP A 134 -2.52 -9.82 11.86
CA TRP A 134 -2.59 -9.72 13.32
C TRP A 134 -3.68 -10.62 13.87
N GLN A 135 -3.29 -11.58 14.70
CA GLN A 135 -4.19 -12.47 15.42
C GLN A 135 -4.91 -11.75 16.57
N MET A 136 -5.48 -10.57 16.32
CA MET A 136 -6.09 -9.69 17.32
C MET A 136 -7.15 -10.42 18.17
N TYR A 137 -7.85 -11.37 17.58
CA TYR A 137 -8.92 -12.12 18.25
C TYR A 137 -8.42 -13.33 19.05
N ASN A 138 -7.17 -13.75 18.83
CA ASN A 138 -6.61 -14.95 19.43
C ASN A 138 -6.05 -14.67 20.83
N GLY A 139 -6.94 -14.68 21.82
CA GLY A 139 -6.59 -14.44 23.23
C GLY A 139 -5.68 -15.51 23.82
N GLU A 140 -5.75 -16.75 23.35
CA GLU A 140 -5.05 -17.91 23.92
C GLU A 140 -3.53 -17.81 23.74
N ILE A 141 -3.07 -17.27 22.61
CA ILE A 141 -1.64 -17.05 22.32
C ILE A 141 -1.22 -15.58 22.47
N SER A 142 -1.99 -14.76 23.22
CA SER A 142 -1.70 -13.34 23.49
C SER A 142 -1.71 -12.41 22.27
N ARG A 143 -2.58 -12.69 21.29
CA ARG A 143 -2.88 -11.83 20.13
C ARG A 143 -1.64 -11.36 19.33
N PRO A 144 -0.75 -12.26 18.89
CA PRO A 144 0.50 -11.88 18.25
C PRO A 144 0.28 -11.42 16.80
N PHE A 145 1.22 -10.64 16.29
CA PHE A 145 1.39 -10.52 14.85
C PHE A 145 1.84 -11.87 14.29
N ARG A 146 1.02 -12.47 13.44
CA ARG A 146 1.38 -13.70 12.73
C ARG A 146 2.43 -13.41 11.68
N GLU A 147 2.29 -12.31 10.95
CA GLU A 147 3.20 -11.93 9.88
C GLU A 147 3.22 -10.40 9.67
N ILE A 148 4.39 -9.87 9.31
CA ILE A 148 4.53 -8.52 8.78
C ILE A 148 5.44 -8.64 7.55
N ASN A 149 5.10 -8.00 6.43
CA ASN A 149 5.93 -7.94 5.23
C ASN A 149 6.30 -6.49 4.94
N TYR A 150 7.58 -6.26 4.74
CA TYR A 150 8.19 -4.98 4.40
C TYR A 150 8.67 -5.03 2.95
N GLU A 151 8.23 -4.10 2.12
CA GLU A 151 8.49 -4.07 0.68
C GLU A 151 8.96 -2.68 0.23
N PRO A 152 10.22 -2.30 0.46
CA PRO A 152 10.79 -1.11 -0.13
C PRO A 152 11.07 -1.27 -1.64
N GLU A 153 10.92 -0.20 -2.40
CA GLU A 153 11.18 -0.13 -3.84
C GLU A 153 11.93 1.17 -4.19
N LEU A 154 12.92 1.07 -5.07
CA LEU A 154 13.44 2.20 -5.85
C LEU A 154 12.94 2.03 -7.28
N MET A 155 12.25 3.02 -7.83
CA MET A 155 11.56 2.91 -9.12
C MET A 155 11.91 4.08 -10.02
N PHE A 156 12.42 3.80 -11.21
CA PHE A 156 12.48 4.78 -12.30
C PHE A 156 11.28 4.57 -13.21
N THR A 157 10.49 5.62 -13.44
CA THR A 157 9.31 5.58 -14.31
C THR A 157 9.43 6.59 -15.43
N TYR A 158 9.09 6.21 -16.64
CA TYR A 158 9.15 7.05 -17.82
C TYR A 158 7.77 7.15 -18.49
N PRO A 159 7.26 8.38 -18.75
CA PRO A 159 5.97 8.56 -19.40
C PRO A 159 6.04 8.15 -20.88
N MET A 160 5.05 7.39 -21.31
CA MET A 160 4.90 6.87 -22.66
C MET A 160 3.69 7.53 -23.34
N LYS A 161 3.81 7.79 -24.65
CA LYS A 161 2.73 8.33 -25.49
C LYS A 161 2.42 7.37 -26.64
N LEU A 162 2.32 6.07 -26.35
CA LEU A 162 2.02 5.04 -27.33
C LEU A 162 0.53 4.67 -27.26
N SER A 163 -0.15 4.64 -28.41
CA SER A 163 -1.57 4.30 -28.49
C SER A 163 -1.86 3.45 -29.71
N ILE A 164 -2.63 2.37 -29.52
CA ILE A 164 -3.09 1.46 -30.57
C ILE A 164 -4.59 1.27 -30.38
N GLY A 165 -5.40 1.95 -31.20
CA GLY A 165 -6.85 2.01 -31.01
C GLY A 165 -7.22 2.58 -29.64
N ASN A 166 -7.97 1.79 -28.83
CA ASN A 166 -8.37 2.18 -27.47
C ASN A 166 -7.33 1.86 -26.40
N LEU A 167 -6.24 1.15 -26.74
CA LEU A 167 -5.18 0.80 -25.81
C LEU A 167 -4.13 1.92 -25.78
N LYS A 168 -3.85 2.46 -24.60
CA LYS A 168 -2.84 3.50 -24.38
C LYS A 168 -1.82 3.00 -23.37
N LEU A 169 -0.55 2.91 -23.76
CA LEU A 169 0.54 2.68 -22.83
C LEU A 169 1.00 4.03 -22.28
N ARG A 170 0.81 4.25 -20.98
CA ARG A 170 1.05 5.53 -20.31
C ARG A 170 2.41 5.62 -19.65
N MET A 171 2.93 4.50 -19.15
CA MET A 171 4.18 4.48 -18.41
C MET A 171 4.88 3.14 -18.56
N LEU A 172 6.20 3.17 -18.68
CA LEU A 172 7.09 2.05 -18.40
C LEU A 172 8.05 2.43 -17.28
N GLY A 173 8.56 1.45 -16.56
CA GLY A 173 9.53 1.70 -15.50
C GLY A 173 10.34 0.48 -15.14
N LEU A 174 11.45 0.72 -14.46
CA LEU A 174 12.29 -0.30 -13.85
C LEU A 174 12.32 -0.06 -12.35
N SER A 175 12.22 -1.13 -11.57
CA SER A 175 12.31 -1.06 -10.12
C SER A 175 13.28 -2.10 -9.56
N VAL A 176 14.08 -1.68 -8.60
CA VAL A 176 14.77 -2.59 -7.68
C VAL A 176 13.92 -2.68 -6.43
N ASN A 177 13.58 -3.90 -6.05
CA ASN A 177 12.69 -4.19 -4.94
C ASN A 177 13.34 -5.19 -3.99
N HIS A 178 13.17 -4.93 -2.70
CA HIS A 178 13.37 -5.92 -1.65
C HIS A 178 12.02 -6.22 -1.01
N GLN A 179 11.79 -7.46 -0.63
CA GLN A 179 10.65 -7.82 0.20
C GLN A 179 11.10 -8.85 1.24
N SER A 180 10.83 -8.58 2.51
CA SER A 180 11.12 -9.51 3.60
C SER A 180 10.08 -9.41 4.69
N ASN A 181 10.05 -10.39 5.58
CA ASN A 181 9.17 -10.37 6.74
C ASN A 181 9.83 -9.90 8.04
N GLY A 182 11.12 -9.58 8.01
CA GLY A 182 11.87 -9.09 9.16
C GLY A 182 12.00 -10.09 10.31
N LYS A 183 11.79 -11.39 10.04
CA LYS A 183 11.93 -12.46 11.03
C LYS A 183 13.27 -13.18 10.93
N GLU A 184 13.59 -13.95 11.95
CA GLU A 184 14.83 -14.73 12.04
C GLU A 184 14.60 -16.21 11.72
N ALA A 185 15.70 -16.89 11.38
CA ALA A 185 15.83 -18.35 11.32
C ALA A 185 14.63 -19.05 10.63
N ALA A 186 13.89 -19.89 11.37
CA ALA A 186 12.78 -20.73 10.87
C ALA A 186 11.70 -19.92 10.15
N HIS A 187 11.45 -18.70 10.62
CA HIS A 187 10.39 -17.85 10.11
C HIS A 187 10.90 -16.81 9.10
N SER A 188 12.21 -16.69 8.88
CA SER A 188 12.76 -15.73 7.92
C SER A 188 12.26 -16.03 6.52
N ARG A 189 11.76 -15.00 5.83
CA ARG A 189 11.43 -15.02 4.40
C ARG A 189 11.88 -13.72 3.78
N SER A 190 12.60 -13.82 2.66
CA SER A 190 13.09 -12.66 1.93
C SER A 190 13.41 -12.99 0.48
N TRP A 191 13.38 -11.97 -0.36
CA TRP A 191 13.83 -12.03 -1.75
C TRP A 191 14.05 -10.63 -2.31
N ASN A 192 14.89 -10.56 -3.35
CA ASN A 192 15.18 -9.32 -4.07
C ASN A 192 14.86 -9.46 -5.55
N ARG A 193 14.34 -8.39 -6.17
CA ARG A 193 13.79 -8.41 -7.52
C ARG A 193 14.21 -7.18 -8.33
N LEU A 194 14.56 -7.41 -9.60
CA LEU A 194 14.51 -6.39 -10.64
C LEU A 194 13.17 -6.53 -11.39
N ILE A 195 12.42 -5.44 -11.48
CA ILE A 195 11.04 -5.43 -11.94
C ILE A 195 10.91 -4.48 -13.13
N LEU A 196 10.46 -4.99 -14.27
CA LEU A 196 9.88 -4.19 -15.34
C LEU A 196 8.41 -3.95 -15.01
N MET A 197 8.01 -2.68 -14.93
CA MET A 197 6.63 -2.32 -14.62
C MET A 197 6.05 -1.39 -15.68
N GLY A 198 4.73 -1.40 -15.82
CA GLY A 198 4.05 -0.50 -16.72
C GLY A 198 2.60 -0.27 -16.34
N ALA A 199 2.05 0.81 -16.89
CA ALA A 199 0.66 1.20 -16.70
C ALA A 199 0.04 1.50 -18.06
N MET A 200 -1.08 0.85 -18.34
CA MET A 200 -1.85 0.95 -19.56
C MET A 200 -3.31 1.27 -19.27
N GLU A 201 -3.99 1.77 -20.27
CA GLU A 201 -5.42 2.04 -20.24
C GLU A 201 -6.07 1.39 -21.45
N TYR A 202 -7.22 0.76 -21.23
CA TYR A 202 -8.11 0.33 -22.29
C TYR A 202 -9.50 0.91 -22.03
N ARG A 203 -9.89 1.92 -22.81
CA ARG A 203 -11.11 2.72 -22.57
C ARG A 203 -11.11 3.30 -21.14
N SER A 204 -11.97 2.80 -20.26
CA SER A 204 -12.07 3.20 -18.85
C SER A 204 -11.42 2.18 -17.90
N VAL A 205 -10.70 1.16 -18.40
CA VAL A 205 -10.05 0.14 -17.57
C VAL A 205 -8.56 0.47 -17.44
N GLY A 206 -8.07 0.52 -16.21
CA GLY A 206 -6.63 0.66 -15.93
C GLY A 206 -5.98 -0.72 -15.81
N ILE A 207 -4.78 -0.90 -16.37
CA ILE A 207 -4.03 -2.15 -16.33
C ILE A 207 -2.59 -1.84 -15.91
N GLY A 208 -2.22 -2.25 -14.70
CA GLY A 208 -0.84 -2.34 -14.26
C GLY A 208 -0.26 -3.71 -14.59
N PHE A 209 0.99 -3.75 -15.00
CA PHE A 209 1.74 -5.00 -15.11
C PHE A 209 3.11 -4.86 -14.47
N ARG A 210 3.60 -5.96 -13.90
CA ARG A 210 4.94 -6.08 -13.33
C ARG A 210 5.49 -7.44 -13.74
N PHE A 211 6.68 -7.47 -14.31
CA PHE A 211 7.44 -8.67 -14.62
C PHE A 211 8.75 -8.59 -13.87
N TRP A 212 9.17 -9.65 -13.20
CA TRP A 212 10.38 -9.60 -12.39
C TRP A 212 11.31 -10.77 -12.61
N LYS A 213 12.59 -10.46 -12.44
CA LYS A 213 13.67 -11.43 -12.27
C LYS A 213 14.14 -11.32 -10.83
N ARG A 214 14.12 -12.45 -10.11
CA ARG A 214 14.71 -12.55 -8.78
C ARG A 214 16.23 -12.46 -8.90
N PHE A 215 16.88 -11.77 -7.97
CA PHE A 215 18.33 -11.84 -7.83
C PHE A 215 18.77 -13.19 -7.31
N TYR A 216 20.00 -13.57 -7.66
CA TYR A 216 20.60 -14.79 -7.16
C TYR A 216 20.96 -14.64 -5.68
N GLU A 217 20.66 -15.67 -4.90
CA GLU A 217 21.04 -15.81 -3.50
C GLU A 217 21.70 -17.19 -3.35
N LYS A 218 22.71 -17.33 -2.48
CA LYS A 218 23.33 -18.63 -2.25
C LYS A 218 22.34 -19.55 -1.55
N GLU A 219 22.31 -20.83 -1.91
CA GLU A 219 21.30 -21.78 -1.40
C GLU A 219 21.19 -21.82 0.14
N LYS A 220 22.31 -21.78 0.85
CA LYS A 220 22.32 -21.74 2.33
C LYS A 220 21.75 -20.45 2.92
N GLU A 221 21.92 -19.33 2.21
CA GLU A 221 21.49 -18.00 2.64
C GLU A 221 20.04 -17.70 2.17
N ASP A 222 19.56 -18.36 1.12
CA ASP A 222 18.22 -18.18 0.55
C ASP A 222 17.14 -18.64 1.55
N ASP A 223 16.36 -17.71 2.10
CA ASP A 223 15.30 -18.02 3.07
C ASP A 223 14.15 -18.84 2.47
N ASN A 224 13.96 -18.79 1.16
CA ASN A 224 12.84 -19.39 0.45
C ASN A 224 13.25 -19.74 -1.00
N PRO A 225 14.07 -20.79 -1.19
CA PRO A 225 14.34 -21.36 -2.49
C PRO A 225 13.04 -21.66 -3.20
N HIS A 226 13.03 -21.48 -4.51
CA HIS A 226 11.87 -21.74 -5.36
C HIS A 226 10.63 -20.86 -5.08
N ILE A 227 10.74 -19.73 -4.37
CA ILE A 227 9.61 -18.79 -4.18
C ILE A 227 8.94 -18.38 -5.51
N GLN A 228 9.71 -18.26 -6.60
CA GLN A 228 9.21 -17.96 -7.94
C GLN A 228 8.36 -19.06 -8.55
N ASP A 229 8.37 -20.28 -8.00
CA ASP A 229 7.50 -21.37 -8.47
C ASP A 229 6.09 -21.26 -7.87
N TYR A 230 5.89 -20.40 -6.86
CA TYR A 230 4.60 -20.16 -6.21
C TYR A 230 4.07 -18.75 -6.45
N ILE A 231 4.75 -17.71 -5.93
CA ILE A 231 4.37 -16.30 -6.12
C ILE A 231 4.55 -15.89 -7.57
N GLY A 232 5.54 -16.47 -8.23
CA GLY A 232 5.70 -16.36 -9.66
C GLY A 232 6.71 -15.33 -10.14
N ARG A 233 6.48 -14.85 -11.37
CA ARG A 233 7.38 -13.97 -12.15
C ARG A 233 6.66 -12.75 -12.72
N CYS A 234 5.35 -12.69 -12.58
CA CYS A 234 4.55 -11.58 -13.06
C CYS A 234 3.35 -11.29 -12.16
N GLU A 235 2.94 -10.03 -12.17
CA GLU A 235 1.73 -9.52 -11.56
C GLU A 235 0.98 -8.69 -12.60
N PHE A 236 -0.33 -8.93 -12.70
CA PHE A 236 -1.25 -8.05 -13.40
C PHE A 236 -2.24 -7.48 -12.40
N ASN A 237 -2.53 -6.20 -12.56
CA ASN A 237 -3.47 -5.49 -11.71
C ASN A 237 -4.45 -4.71 -12.59
N ILE A 238 -5.73 -5.10 -12.58
CA ILE A 238 -6.76 -4.60 -13.48
C ILE A 238 -7.78 -3.81 -12.65
N PHE A 239 -7.92 -2.51 -12.95
CA PHE A 239 -8.81 -1.58 -12.28
C PHE A 239 -10.02 -1.30 -13.18
N ILE A 240 -11.20 -1.74 -12.75
CA ILE A 240 -12.44 -1.65 -13.51
C ILE A 240 -13.42 -0.74 -12.74
N PRO A 241 -13.58 0.52 -13.15
CA PRO A 241 -14.56 1.41 -12.55
C PRO A 241 -15.94 1.02 -13.06
N PHE A 242 -16.92 0.99 -12.16
CA PHE A 242 -18.30 0.69 -12.51
C PHE A 242 -19.26 1.54 -11.66
N LYS A 243 -19.81 2.59 -12.30
CA LYS A 243 -20.60 3.63 -11.62
C LYS A 243 -19.78 4.25 -10.49
N ARG A 244 -20.21 4.08 -9.24
CA ARG A 244 -19.51 4.55 -8.04
C ARG A 244 -18.55 3.50 -7.47
N ASN A 245 -18.57 2.28 -7.97
CA ASN A 245 -17.75 1.18 -7.49
C ASN A 245 -16.44 1.09 -8.26
N VAL A 246 -15.44 0.47 -7.65
CA VAL A 246 -14.25 0.00 -8.35
C VAL A 246 -14.05 -1.47 -8.05
N PHE A 247 -13.84 -2.25 -9.10
CA PHE A 247 -13.36 -3.61 -9.00
C PHE A 247 -11.87 -3.64 -9.32
N ASN A 248 -11.12 -4.40 -8.53
CA ASN A 248 -9.71 -4.63 -8.71
C ASN A 248 -9.48 -6.13 -8.87
N ILE A 249 -8.75 -6.52 -9.90
CA ILE A 249 -8.36 -7.91 -10.10
C ILE A 249 -6.83 -7.95 -10.10
N ARG A 250 -6.25 -8.64 -9.12
CA ARG A 250 -4.82 -8.88 -9.03
C ARG A 250 -4.52 -10.34 -9.33
N LEU A 251 -3.61 -10.58 -10.27
CA LEU A 251 -3.18 -11.90 -10.70
C LEU A 251 -1.68 -12.03 -10.53
N LEU A 252 -1.23 -13.03 -9.78
CA LEU A 252 0.16 -13.46 -9.72
C LEU A 252 0.30 -14.78 -10.47
N ASN A 253 1.37 -14.96 -11.25
CA ASN A 253 1.58 -16.22 -11.95
C ASN A 253 3.06 -16.59 -12.12
N ASN A 254 3.35 -17.89 -12.00
CA ASN A 254 4.71 -18.43 -12.17
C ASN A 254 5.14 -18.62 -13.63
N LEU A 255 4.21 -18.48 -14.59
CA LEU A 255 4.43 -18.63 -16.03
C LEU A 255 4.97 -20.01 -16.44
N ARG A 256 4.74 -21.03 -15.62
CA ARG A 256 5.05 -22.42 -15.95
C ARG A 256 3.82 -23.09 -16.56
N PHE A 257 3.99 -23.79 -17.67
CA PHE A 257 2.90 -24.48 -18.37
C PHE A 257 2.56 -25.85 -17.74
N ASP A 258 3.57 -26.53 -17.21
CA ASP A 258 3.50 -27.87 -16.64
C ASP A 258 2.98 -27.87 -15.19
N HIS A 259 3.48 -26.93 -14.38
CA HIS A 259 3.15 -26.79 -12.96
C HIS A 259 2.76 -25.35 -12.66
N ASN A 260 1.61 -24.92 -13.20
CA ASN A 260 1.16 -23.54 -13.05
C ASN A 260 0.64 -23.28 -11.63
N ARG A 261 1.19 -22.24 -11.00
CA ARG A 261 0.77 -21.74 -9.68
C ARG A 261 0.68 -20.23 -9.74
N GLY A 262 -0.15 -19.68 -8.86
CA GLY A 262 -0.38 -18.26 -8.78
C GLY A 262 -1.39 -17.90 -7.69
N LEU A 263 -1.81 -16.64 -7.73
CA LEU A 263 -2.85 -16.07 -6.88
C LEU A 263 -3.81 -15.30 -7.78
N ALA A 264 -5.11 -15.51 -7.57
CA ALA A 264 -6.12 -14.61 -8.09
C ALA A 264 -6.79 -13.91 -6.90
N GLU A 265 -6.83 -12.58 -6.93
CA GLU A 265 -7.48 -11.74 -5.94
C GLU A 265 -8.46 -10.81 -6.64
N VAL A 266 -9.67 -10.74 -6.12
CA VAL A 266 -10.70 -9.79 -6.53
C VAL A 266 -11.03 -8.91 -5.34
N ALA A 267 -10.95 -7.61 -5.53
CA ALA A 267 -11.37 -6.61 -4.56
C ALA A 267 -12.51 -5.76 -5.12
N TRP A 268 -13.53 -5.53 -4.31
CA TRP A 268 -14.64 -4.63 -4.60
C TRP A 268 -14.63 -3.48 -3.59
N VAL A 269 -14.46 -2.27 -4.11
CA VAL A 269 -14.49 -1.03 -3.34
C VAL A 269 -15.84 -0.35 -3.53
N TYR A 270 -16.60 -0.24 -2.45
CA TYR A 270 -17.90 0.42 -2.38
C TYR A 270 -17.80 1.73 -1.58
N PRO A 271 -18.14 2.89 -2.16
CA PRO A 271 -18.10 4.15 -1.43
C PRO A 271 -19.29 4.29 -0.49
N LEU A 272 -19.01 4.49 0.80
CA LEU A 272 -20.03 4.82 1.80
C LEU A 272 -20.33 6.32 1.79
N ASN A 273 -19.28 7.14 1.79
CA ASN A 273 -19.37 8.59 1.74
C ASN A 273 -18.18 9.16 0.94
N ARG A 274 -17.88 10.46 1.08
CA ARG A 274 -16.78 11.10 0.35
C ARG A 274 -15.42 10.47 0.65
N ASP A 275 -15.15 10.17 1.92
CA ASP A 275 -13.82 9.82 2.41
C ASP A 275 -13.67 8.34 2.76
N LEU A 276 -14.78 7.66 3.10
CA LEU A 276 -14.82 6.28 3.55
C LEU A 276 -15.36 5.33 2.48
N ARG A 277 -14.64 4.24 2.26
CA ARG A 277 -15.01 3.16 1.33
C ARG A 277 -14.88 1.82 2.05
N ILE A 278 -15.86 0.95 1.84
CA ILE A 278 -15.76 -0.46 2.23
C ILE A 278 -15.00 -1.19 1.13
N LEU A 279 -14.10 -2.06 1.55
CA LEU A 279 -13.34 -2.97 0.71
C LEU A 279 -13.77 -4.40 1.03
N PHE A 280 -14.29 -5.11 0.04
CA PHE A 280 -14.45 -6.56 0.08
C PHE A 280 -13.32 -7.18 -0.73
N GLN A 281 -12.62 -8.18 -0.19
CA GLN A 281 -11.52 -8.88 -0.86
C GLN A 281 -11.79 -10.38 -0.83
N ALA A 282 -11.53 -11.05 -1.95
CA ALA A 282 -11.51 -12.51 -2.03
C ALA A 282 -10.28 -12.93 -2.82
N SER A 283 -9.48 -13.85 -2.29
CA SER A 283 -8.33 -14.40 -3.00
C SER A 283 -8.27 -15.92 -2.90
N HIS A 284 -7.68 -16.54 -3.90
CA HIS A 284 -7.41 -17.98 -3.93
C HIS A 284 -6.09 -18.26 -4.62
N GLY A 285 -5.21 -19.03 -3.99
CA GLY A 285 -3.91 -19.40 -4.53
C GLY A 285 -2.78 -19.35 -3.50
N TYR A 286 -1.57 -19.08 -3.97
CA TYR A 286 -0.35 -19.07 -3.17
C TYR A 286 0.17 -17.65 -2.92
N GLY A 287 0.88 -17.44 -1.80
CA GLY A 287 1.55 -16.16 -1.54
C GLY A 287 0.63 -15.03 -1.15
N ASP A 288 -0.38 -15.31 -0.32
CA ASP A 288 -1.14 -14.24 0.34
C ASP A 288 -0.25 -13.38 1.27
N SER A 289 0.79 -13.98 1.85
CA SER A 289 1.89 -13.30 2.53
C SER A 289 3.22 -14.03 2.27
N LEU A 290 4.37 -13.46 2.66
CA LEU A 290 5.67 -14.13 2.46
C LEU A 290 5.79 -15.43 3.25
N ILE A 291 5.32 -15.48 4.49
CA ILE A 291 5.36 -16.71 5.29
C ILE A 291 4.46 -17.81 4.70
N ASP A 292 3.41 -17.40 3.97
CA ASP A 292 2.45 -18.26 3.30
C ASP A 292 2.81 -18.52 1.81
N TYR A 293 4.04 -18.20 1.36
CA TYR A 293 4.39 -18.25 -0.08
C TYR A 293 4.16 -19.61 -0.74
N ASN A 294 4.40 -20.70 -0.01
CA ASN A 294 4.26 -22.07 -0.47
C ASN A 294 2.97 -22.75 0.03
N TYR A 295 2.05 -22.00 0.62
CA TYR A 295 0.77 -22.48 1.13
C TYR A 295 -0.38 -21.99 0.25
N LYS A 296 -1.29 -22.90 -0.12
CA LYS A 296 -2.47 -22.57 -0.92
C LYS A 296 -3.62 -22.25 0.01
N GLN A 297 -4.22 -21.08 -0.14
CA GLN A 297 -5.28 -20.58 0.72
C GLN A 297 -6.43 -19.99 -0.10
N THR A 298 -7.62 -19.99 0.51
CA THR A 298 -8.77 -19.19 0.12
C THR A 298 -9.02 -18.17 1.21
N VAL A 299 -8.94 -16.89 0.86
CA VAL A 299 -9.03 -15.78 1.82
C VAL A 299 -10.21 -14.90 1.47
N LEU A 300 -11.00 -14.53 2.48
CA LEU A 300 -12.08 -13.56 2.37
C LEU A 300 -11.84 -12.41 3.34
N GLY A 301 -12.12 -11.19 2.90
CA GLY A 301 -11.75 -9.98 3.60
C GLY A 301 -12.84 -8.92 3.56
N VAL A 302 -13.09 -8.26 4.69
CA VAL A 302 -13.91 -7.05 4.78
C VAL A 302 -13.13 -5.97 5.53
N GLY A 303 -12.97 -4.83 4.89
CA GLY A 303 -12.17 -3.73 5.39
C GLY A 303 -12.66 -2.36 4.97
N LEU A 304 -11.89 -1.36 5.35
CA LEU A 304 -12.08 0.05 5.05
C LEU A 304 -10.82 0.55 4.35
N THR A 305 -11.01 1.31 3.28
CA THR A 305 -9.90 1.92 2.54
C THR A 305 -10.10 3.42 2.43
N PHE A 306 -8.97 4.13 2.53
CA PHE A 306 -8.89 5.59 2.43
C PHE A 306 -8.48 6.03 1.02
N LEU A 307 -8.75 5.18 0.01
CA LEU A 307 -8.46 5.47 -1.38
C LEU A 307 -9.12 6.79 -1.82
N ASN A 308 -8.29 7.81 -2.03
CA ASN A 308 -8.62 8.93 -2.92
C ASN A 308 -8.47 8.43 -4.36
N LEU A 309 -9.59 8.10 -4.99
CA LEU A 309 -9.65 7.68 -6.39
C LEU A 309 -9.63 8.86 -7.36
#